data_AF-A0A067E239-F1
#
_entry.id   AF-A0A067E239-F1
#
_cell.length_a   1.000
_cell.length_b   1.000
_cell.length_c   1.000
_cell.angle_alpha   90.00
_cell.angle_beta   90.00
_cell.angle_gamma   90.00
#
_symmetry.space_group_name_H-M   'P 1'
#
loop_
_entity.id
_entity.type
_entity.pdbx_description
1 polymer ?
#
loop_
_entity_poly.entity_id
_entity_poly.type
_entity_poly.pdbx_seq_one_letter_code
_entity_poly.pdbx_strand_id
1 'polypeptide(L)'
;GQTGPILCGKPILRSTVPSLCPMHFQKAERHVARALKKAGLNVTSPSKVAPKLHVVVAEYVRQIQTKRRAAQKAAIAKVDIKEEKTS
;
A
#
# COMPACT_ATOMS: atom_id res chain seq x y z
N GLY A 1 46.64 15.85 -2.55
CA GLY A 1 45.24 15.46 -2.34
C GLY A 1 44.44 15.79 -3.57
N GLN A 2 43.61 14.85 -4.04
CA GLN A 2 42.44 15.07 -4.90
C GLN A 2 41.74 13.71 -5.05
N THR A 3 40.63 13.53 -4.33
CA THR A 3 39.75 12.36 -4.47
C THR A 3 38.80 12.64 -5.64
N GLY A 4 38.97 11.87 -6.72
CA GLY A 4 38.03 11.87 -7.85
C GLY A 4 36.63 11.36 -7.45
N PRO A 5 35.64 11.41 -8.36
CA PRO A 5 34.27 11.01 -8.07
C PRO A 5 34.22 9.57 -7.56
N ILE A 6 33.64 9.38 -6.37
CA ILE A 6 33.47 8.06 -5.78
C ILE A 6 32.48 7.28 -6.66
N LEU A 7 32.99 6.37 -7.49
CA LEU A 7 32.21 5.40 -8.25
C LEU A 7 31.61 4.38 -7.27
N CYS A 8 30.53 4.77 -6.61
CA CYS A 8 29.71 3.85 -5.84
C CYS A 8 28.99 2.93 -6.83
N GLY A 9 29.51 1.73 -7.06
CA GLY A 9 28.97 0.69 -7.95
C GLY A 9 27.63 0.08 -7.50
N LYS A 10 26.77 0.84 -6.83
CA LYS A 10 25.42 0.42 -6.44
C LYS A 10 24.43 1.06 -7.41
N PRO A 11 23.60 0.28 -8.12
CA PRO A 11 22.54 0.85 -8.94
C PRO A 11 21.61 1.63 -8.02
N ILE A 12 21.61 2.95 -8.15
CA ILE A 12 20.58 3.79 -7.53
C ILE A 12 19.33 3.53 -8.35
N LEU A 13 18.43 2.68 -7.83
CA LEU A 13 17.08 2.54 -8.37
C LEU A 13 16.37 3.89 -8.23
N ARG A 14 16.53 4.76 -9.23
CA ARG A 14 15.71 5.97 -9.34
C ARG A 14 14.35 5.57 -9.89
N SER A 15 13.49 5.07 -9.01
CA SER A 15 12.06 5.02 -9.30
C SER A 15 11.53 6.45 -9.23
N THR A 16 11.61 7.17 -10.35
CA THR A 16 10.82 8.40 -10.52
C THR A 16 9.38 7.97 -10.73
N VAL A 17 8.64 7.82 -9.64
CA VAL A 17 7.18 7.73 -9.70
C VAL A 17 6.73 9.08 -10.27
N PRO A 18 6.10 9.11 -11.46
CA PRO A 18 5.58 10.36 -11.98
C PRO A 18 4.60 10.93 -10.97
N SER A 19 4.76 12.20 -10.63
CA SER A 19 3.85 12.91 -9.73
C SER A 19 2.43 12.80 -10.28
N LEU A 20 1.47 12.43 -9.41
CA LEU A 20 0.06 12.38 -9.77
C LEU A 20 -0.37 13.76 -10.29
N CYS A 21 -1.20 13.80 -11.34
CA CYS A 21 -1.83 15.06 -11.71
C CYS A 21 -2.70 15.59 -10.55
N PRO A 22 -2.99 16.89 -10.47
CA PRO A 22 -3.69 17.48 -9.32
C PRO A 22 -5.00 16.77 -8.94
N MET A 23 -5.77 16.32 -9.94
CA MET A 23 -7.01 15.57 -9.73
C MET A 23 -6.77 14.18 -9.10
N HIS A 24 -5.75 13.45 -9.58
CA HIS A 24 -5.39 12.15 -9.01
C HIS A 24 -4.70 12.29 -7.65
N PHE A 25 -3.94 13.36 -7.42
CA PHE A 25 -3.33 13.68 -6.14
C PHE A 25 -4.41 13.95 -5.07
N GLN A 26 -5.37 14.82 -5.37
CA GLN A 26 -6.49 15.12 -4.45
C GLN A 26 -7.33 13.87 -4.14
N LYS A 27 -7.55 13.00 -5.14
CA LYS A 27 -8.25 11.72 -4.93
C LYS A 27 -7.46 10.80 -4.00
N ALA A 28 -6.14 10.71 -4.18
CA ALA A 28 -5.26 9.93 -3.31
C ALA A 28 -5.26 10.48 -1.88
N GLU A 29 -5.18 11.80 -1.70
CA GLU A 29 -5.25 12.46 -0.38
C GLU A 29 -6.54 12.13 0.36
N ARG A 30 -7.70 12.13 -0.33
CA ARG A 30 -9.00 11.75 0.27
C ARG A 30 -9.01 10.29 0.73
N HIS A 31 -8.41 9.39 -0.03
CA HIS A 31 -8.30 7.97 0.36
C HIS A 31 -7.42 7.80 1.59
N VAL A 32 -6.28 8.50 1.63
CA VAL A 32 -5.36 8.49 2.78
C VAL A 32 -6.05 9.04 4.02
N ALA A 33 -6.72 10.19 3.93
CA ALA A 33 -7.45 10.79 5.04
C ALA A 33 -8.53 9.83 5.60
N ARG A 34 -9.27 9.13 4.73
CA ARG A 34 -10.26 8.13 5.15
C ARG A 34 -9.62 6.94 5.86
N ALA A 35 -8.47 6.46 5.39
CA ALA A 35 -7.75 5.35 6.01
C ALA A 35 -7.23 5.73 7.41
N LEU A 36 -6.65 6.93 7.55
CA LEU A 36 -6.17 7.45 8.83
C LEU A 36 -7.30 7.61 9.84
N LYS A 37 -8.45 8.17 9.41
CA LYS A 37 -9.64 8.27 10.28
C LYS A 37 -10.12 6.89 10.77
N LYS A 38 -10.14 5.88 9.89
CA LYS A 38 -10.49 4.50 10.28
C LYS A 38 -9.52 3.89 11.30
N ALA A 39 -8.26 4.34 11.30
CA ALA A 39 -7.25 3.93 12.25
C ALA A 39 -7.26 4.76 13.57
N GLY A 40 -8.27 5.62 13.78
CA GLY A 40 -8.38 6.47 14.97
C GLY A 40 -7.48 7.71 14.94
N LEU A 41 -6.83 7.99 13.81
CA LEU A 41 -5.97 9.16 13.61
C LEU A 41 -6.82 10.28 12.98
N ASN A 42 -7.28 11.24 13.79
CA ASN A 42 -7.98 12.43 13.31
C ASN A 42 -6.98 13.41 12.68
N VAL A 43 -6.78 13.29 11.36
CA VAL A 43 -5.89 14.15 10.60
C VAL A 43 -6.71 15.15 9.78
N THR A 44 -6.76 16.41 10.24
CA THR A 44 -7.49 17.52 9.58
C THR A 44 -6.85 17.93 8.23
N SER A 45 -5.58 17.58 8.01
CA SER A 45 -4.87 17.81 6.74
C SER A 45 -3.84 16.70 6.51
N PRO A 46 -4.04 15.79 5.53
CA PRO A 46 -3.11 14.70 5.25
C PRO A 46 -1.72 15.16 4.79
N SER A 47 -1.60 16.43 4.35
CA SER A 47 -0.33 17.07 3.97
C SER A 47 0.50 17.61 5.14
N LYS A 48 -0.08 17.84 6.33
CA LYS A 48 0.64 18.35 7.52
C LYS A 48 1.05 17.26 8.50
N VAL A 49 0.46 16.09 8.41
CA VAL A 49 0.83 14.94 9.24
C VAL A 49 1.41 13.92 8.29
N ALA A 50 2.74 13.89 8.18
CA ALA A 50 3.41 12.73 7.59
C ALA A 50 3.02 11.53 8.46
N PRO A 51 2.12 10.64 8.00
CA PRO A 51 1.81 9.46 8.77
C PRO A 51 3.13 8.70 8.85
N LYS A 52 3.56 8.36 10.07
CA LYS A 52 4.85 7.67 10.24
C LYS A 52 4.85 6.48 9.28
N LEU A 53 5.87 6.36 8.44
CA LEU A 53 5.91 5.40 7.32
C LEU A 53 5.50 3.98 7.76
N HIS A 54 5.85 3.58 8.98
CA HIS A 54 5.45 2.29 9.56
C HIS A 54 3.93 2.09 9.66
N VAL A 55 3.14 3.14 9.91
CA VAL A 55 1.66 3.07 9.95
C VAL A 55 1.10 2.79 8.56
N VAL A 56 1.62 3.46 7.54
CA VAL A 56 1.20 3.28 6.14
C VAL A 56 1.56 1.87 5.68
N VAL A 57 2.78 1.42 5.95
CA VAL A 57 3.25 0.07 5.62
C VAL A 57 2.40 -1.00 6.31
N ALA A 58 2.16 -0.87 7.62
CA ALA A 58 1.35 -1.82 8.38
C ALA A 58 -0.08 -1.93 7.83
N GLU A 59 -0.72 -0.80 7.52
CA GLU A 59 -2.07 -0.76 6.94
C GLU A 59 -2.11 -1.40 5.54
N TYR A 60 -1.08 -1.19 4.72
CA TYR A 60 -0.99 -1.79 3.39
C TYR A 60 -0.81 -3.31 3.46
N VAL A 61 0.08 -3.78 4.34
CA VAL A 61 0.26 -5.23 4.61
C VAL A 61 -1.06 -5.85 5.08
N ARG A 62 -1.79 -5.18 5.98
CA ARG A 62 -3.09 -5.64 6.45
C ARG A 62 -4.10 -5.78 5.30
N GLN A 63 -4.18 -4.81 4.39
CA GLN A 63 -5.06 -4.91 3.22
C GLN A 63 -4.69 -6.08 2.29
N ILE A 64 -3.40 -6.30 2.04
CA ILE A 64 -2.92 -7.44 1.24
C ILE A 64 -3.35 -8.76 1.89
N GLN A 65 -3.09 -8.91 3.19
CA GLN A 65 -3.43 -10.12 3.93
C GLN A 65 -4.94 -10.37 3.93
N THR A 66 -5.76 -9.35 4.16
CA THR A 66 -7.22 -9.47 4.11
C THR A 66 -7.69 -9.96 2.74
N LYS A 67 -7.19 -9.37 1.64
CA LYS A 67 -7.54 -9.80 0.28
C LYS A 67 -7.13 -11.25 0.02
N ARG A 68 -5.93 -11.66 0.45
CA ARG A 68 -5.44 -13.04 0.30
C ARG A 68 -6.29 -14.04 1.07
N ARG A 69 -6.64 -13.75 2.33
CA ARG A 69 -7.52 -14.60 3.14
C ARG A 69 -8.91 -14.71 2.54
N ALA A 70 -9.47 -13.61 2.03
CA ALA A 70 -10.77 -13.62 1.35
C ALA A 70 -10.74 -14.49 0.08
N ALA A 71 -9.69 -14.37 -0.73
CA ALA A 71 -9.49 -15.19 -1.92
C ALA A 71 -9.33 -16.68 -1.58
N GLN A 72 -8.56 -17.01 -0.53
CA GLN A 72 -8.42 -18.40 -0.04
C GLN A 72 -9.77 -18.98 0.42
N LYS A 73 -10.54 -18.24 1.22
CA LYS A 73 -11.88 -18.68 1.64
C LYS A 73 -12.80 -18.93 0.46
N ALA A 74 -12.77 -18.03 -0.54
CA ALA A 74 -13.56 -18.20 -1.76
C ALA A 74 -13.08 -19.39 -2.61
N ALA A 75 -11.79 -19.71 -2.60
CA ALA A 75 -11.26 -20.89 -3.28
C ALA A 75 -11.70 -22.19 -2.59
N ILE A 76 -11.62 -22.25 -1.25
CA ILE A 76 -12.06 -23.40 -0.45
C ILE A 76 -13.55 -23.67 -0.66
N ALA A 77 -14.39 -22.63 -0.53
CA ALA A 77 -15.84 -22.77 -0.75
C ALA A 77 -16.20 -23.28 -2.16
N LYS A 78 -15.39 -22.98 -3.19
CA LYS A 78 -15.60 -23.51 -4.54
C LYS A 78 -15.22 -25.00 -4.67
N VAL A 79 -14.28 -25.48 -3.86
CA VAL A 79 -13.87 -26.88 -3.83
C VAL A 79 -14.94 -27.71 -3.13
N ASP A 80 -15.44 -27.27 -1.97
CA ASP A 80 -16.51 -27.96 -1.23
C ASP A 80 -17.79 -28.13 -2.08
N ILE A 81 -18.19 -27.09 -2.82
CA ILE A 81 -19.36 -27.15 -3.72
C ILE A 81 -19.15 -28.12 -4.89
N LYS A 82 -17.90 -28.33 -5.32
CA LYS A 82 -17.60 -29.27 -6.40
C LYS A 82 -17.67 -30.71 -5.89
N GLU A 83 -17.23 -30.96 -4.66
CA GLU A 83 -17.25 -32.29 -4.05
C GLU A 83 -18.68 -32.79 -3.80
N GLU A 84 -19.58 -31.91 -3.31
CA GLU A 84 -21.01 -32.22 -3.10
C GLU A 84 -21.77 -32.56 -4.40
N LYS A 85 -21.37 -31.99 -5.55
CA LYS A 85 -22.01 -32.26 -6.85
C LYS A 85 -21.51 -33.53 -7.55
N THR A 86 -20.56 -34.24 -6.95
CA THR A 86 -20.00 -35.50 -7.49
C THR A 86 -20.32 -36.73 -6.63
N SER A 87 -21.12 -36.58 -5.56
CA SER A 87 -21.67 -37.70 -4.77
C SER A 87 -23.16 -37.92 -5.04
#